data_AF-A0AA38VH94-F1
#
_entry.id   AF-A0AA38VH94-F1
#
_cell.length_a   1.000
_cell.length_b   1.000
_cell.length_c   1.000
_cell.angle_alpha   90.00
_cell.angle_beta   90.00
_cell.angle_gamma   90.00
#
_symmetry.space_group_name_H-M   'P 1'
#
loop_
_entity.id
_entity.type
_entity.pdbx_description
1 polymer ?
#
loop_
_entity_poly.entity_id
_entity_poly.type
_entity_poly.pdbx_seq_one_letter_code
_entity_poly.pdbx_strand_id
1 'polypeptide(L)'
;MITTKDSEVQAKLQSLYAASIHRNMYDELIPHLYAIGESSLAQSWRKLLQNFDDKPTSLASRPFLRYLATYWPMEPLSEEELAIIGSTEEIPEDEEYAFLDGEESLRQLMNRVHGMTFGIHEKSYNDKLGAKWFATTWVPLDFAISAVRALGVDGIGPLSLQSIALRENDLEGIRRRLDQLEAMQISLGTSKYVKAVRHLVAINDFETLQALLHSDLHPDVFDDQEMQAQLLASCSAAGDWDKYRLVLVVRSAVSMESLMVASNRLLLACLRDEGRRMALTVLEEMDSRGIQIFPSSSQEMSKCIVRNVPFKITDNGMDVDFYLALCHRLAVTRFPPPVLAWQKLLVHLDKLDRLDDLEKLCLEAVRVYVQQGTSEHSAINVYKLDVPDVMRKQSPYADFVPLPSDLSLGHPDHPLRQIFDSRMVAAIAGSGFRGEIHKFRSTLRRKAHLDDPVSFHFARGVRLLAICRDKGLHFDIRAIQAAVIECIVKLYGPLSRNAPQWLRHSRSANVYTVAEIKKLCDLAWGSDLLPSVADLEAAIEKAERDALLKAKSGPLLIRRVRAH
;
A
#
# COMPACT_ATOMS: atom_id res chain seq x y z
N MET A 1 -21.11 12.52 -11.31
CA MET A 1 -22.08 13.24 -10.45
C MET A 1 -22.28 12.56 -9.10
N ILE A 2 -22.39 11.23 -9.02
CA ILE A 2 -22.57 10.51 -7.72
C ILE A 2 -21.30 10.47 -6.84
N THR A 3 -20.13 10.75 -7.42
CA THR A 3 -18.82 10.74 -6.74
C THR A 3 -18.44 12.07 -6.09
N THR A 4 -19.30 13.10 -6.12
CA THR A 4 -18.98 14.41 -5.54
C THR A 4 -19.03 14.36 -4.02
N LYS A 5 -17.96 14.80 -3.33
CA LYS A 5 -17.89 14.91 -1.85
C LYS A 5 -18.74 16.05 -1.26
N ASP A 6 -19.39 16.85 -2.11
CA ASP A 6 -20.25 17.94 -1.69
C ASP A 6 -21.51 17.38 -1.00
N SER A 7 -21.64 17.67 0.30
CA SER A 7 -22.73 17.23 1.16
C SER A 7 -24.10 17.70 0.65
N GLU A 8 -24.19 18.86 -0.01
CA GLU A 8 -25.47 19.37 -0.53
C GLU A 8 -25.91 18.61 -1.78
N VAL A 9 -24.96 18.24 -2.63
CA VAL A 9 -25.22 17.45 -3.85
C VAL A 9 -25.58 16.01 -3.48
N GLN A 10 -24.86 15.40 -2.52
CA GLN A 10 -25.20 14.08 -2.02
C GLN A 10 -26.59 14.04 -1.38
N ALA A 11 -26.94 15.02 -0.54
CA ALA A 11 -28.27 15.10 0.06
C ALA A 11 -29.38 15.21 -1.01
N LYS A 12 -29.15 15.97 -2.08
CA LYS A 12 -30.08 16.06 -3.21
C LYS A 12 -30.21 14.73 -3.95
N LEU A 13 -29.11 14.04 -4.25
CA LEU A 13 -29.13 12.73 -4.90
C LEU A 13 -29.85 11.67 -4.06
N GLN A 14 -29.60 11.65 -2.75
CA GLN A 14 -30.29 10.78 -1.80
C GLN A 14 -31.80 11.08 -1.75
N SER A 15 -32.18 12.37 -1.76
CA SER A 15 -33.59 12.78 -1.80
C SER A 15 -34.28 12.41 -3.12
N LEU A 16 -33.56 12.45 -4.25
CA LEU A 16 -34.06 12.03 -5.56
C LEU A 16 -34.28 10.51 -5.60
N TYR A 17 -33.35 9.72 -5.06
CA TYR A 17 -33.52 8.28 -4.94
C TYR A 17 -34.74 7.94 -4.04
N ALA A 18 -34.89 8.60 -2.89
CA ALA A 18 -36.04 8.41 -2.01
C ALA A 18 -37.39 8.75 -2.68
N ALA A 19 -37.39 9.68 -3.64
CA ALA A 19 -38.56 10.06 -4.43
C ALA A 19 -38.77 9.22 -5.71
N SER A 20 -37.80 8.36 -6.07
CA SER A 20 -37.82 7.54 -7.27
C SER A 20 -38.68 6.28 -7.09
N ILE A 21 -39.25 5.79 -8.19
CA ILE A 21 -39.98 4.52 -8.25
C ILE A 21 -39.02 3.36 -8.54
N HIS A 22 -37.86 3.64 -9.15
CA HIS A 22 -36.84 2.64 -9.47
C HIS A 22 -36.02 2.29 -8.22
N ARG A 23 -36.10 1.03 -7.81
CA ARG A 23 -35.30 0.38 -6.75
C ARG A 23 -34.44 -0.70 -7.40
N ASN A 24 -33.33 -1.09 -6.79
CA ASN A 24 -32.24 -1.98 -7.29
C ASN A 24 -30.99 -1.22 -7.75
N MET A 25 -30.53 -0.25 -6.97
CA MET A 25 -29.24 0.40 -7.20
C MET A 25 -28.12 -0.15 -6.33
N TYR A 26 -28.42 -1.07 -5.40
CA TYR A 26 -27.45 -1.58 -4.45
C TYR A 26 -26.20 -2.17 -5.12
N ASP A 27 -26.40 -3.06 -6.09
CA ASP A 27 -25.32 -3.78 -6.75
C ASP A 27 -24.54 -2.94 -7.78
N GLU A 28 -25.06 -1.79 -8.21
CA GLU A 28 -24.31 -0.88 -9.10
C GLU A 28 -23.57 0.20 -8.30
N LEU A 29 -24.26 0.80 -7.32
CA LEU A 29 -23.78 1.98 -6.63
C LEU A 29 -22.76 1.64 -5.54
N ILE A 30 -22.99 0.59 -4.76
CA ILE A 30 -22.10 0.21 -3.66
C ILE A 30 -20.74 -0.26 -4.16
N PRO A 31 -20.64 -1.18 -5.15
CA PRO A 31 -19.34 -1.60 -5.67
C PRO A 31 -18.59 -0.46 -6.36
N HIS A 32 -19.30 0.41 -7.10
CA HIS A 32 -18.69 1.56 -7.78
C HIS A 32 -18.07 2.55 -6.78
N LEU A 33 -18.80 2.92 -5.72
CA LEU A 33 -18.29 3.81 -4.68
C LEU A 33 -17.10 3.19 -3.93
N TYR A 34 -17.16 1.89 -3.65
CA TYR A 34 -16.06 1.18 -3.01
C TYR A 34 -14.81 1.09 -3.91
N ALA A 35 -14.97 0.83 -5.21
CA ALA A 35 -13.88 0.79 -6.17
C ALA A 35 -13.15 2.14 -6.32
N ILE A 36 -13.89 3.24 -6.15
CA ILE A 36 -13.36 4.61 -6.14
C ILE A 36 -12.78 5.00 -4.75
N GLY A 37 -12.88 4.13 -3.75
CA GLY A 37 -12.23 4.32 -2.45
C GLY A 37 -13.03 5.18 -1.49
N GLU A 38 -14.29 5.48 -1.82
CA GLU A 38 -15.22 6.24 -0.99
C GLU A 38 -16.07 5.27 -0.16
N SER A 39 -15.41 4.51 0.72
CA SER A 39 -16.06 3.46 1.52
C SER A 39 -17.04 4.05 2.55
N SER A 40 -16.75 5.22 3.10
CA SER A 40 -17.63 5.99 3.98
C SER A 40 -18.91 6.45 3.28
N LEU A 41 -18.80 6.89 2.03
CA LEU A 41 -19.95 7.26 1.21
C LEU A 41 -20.77 6.01 0.86
N ALA A 42 -20.11 4.91 0.48
CA ALA A 42 -20.77 3.62 0.24
C ALA A 42 -21.57 3.14 1.48
N GLN A 43 -21.00 3.29 2.68
CA GLN A 43 -21.68 2.97 3.94
C GLN A 43 -22.92 3.85 4.19
N SER A 44 -22.84 5.14 3.86
CA SER A 44 -24.00 6.05 3.98
C SER A 44 -25.13 5.66 3.01
N TRP A 45 -24.78 5.31 1.78
CA TRP A 45 -25.73 4.86 0.76
C TRP A 45 -26.32 3.50 1.11
N ARG A 46 -25.52 2.54 1.61
CA ARG A 46 -26.01 1.24 2.09
C ARG A 46 -27.13 1.41 3.11
N LYS A 47 -26.94 2.26 4.13
CA LYS A 47 -27.96 2.52 5.15
C LYS A 47 -29.25 3.06 4.54
N LEU A 48 -29.13 3.95 3.56
CA LEU A 48 -30.28 4.49 2.85
C LEU A 48 -31.00 3.41 2.03
N LEU A 49 -30.27 2.64 1.23
CA LEU A 49 -30.82 1.59 0.37
C LEU A 49 -31.54 0.51 1.19
N GLN A 50 -30.95 0.08 2.31
CA GLN A 50 -31.58 -0.85 3.25
C GLN A 50 -32.90 -0.32 3.81
N ASN A 51 -33.01 0.99 4.09
CA ASN A 51 -34.26 1.59 4.57
C ASN A 51 -35.39 1.53 3.52
N PHE A 52 -35.05 1.39 2.24
CA PHE A 52 -36.00 1.23 1.13
C PHE A 52 -36.16 -0.22 0.64
N ASP A 53 -35.62 -1.19 1.41
CA ASP A 53 -35.60 -2.63 1.10
C ASP A 53 -34.85 -2.95 -0.22
N ASP A 54 -33.91 -2.10 -0.61
CA ASP A 54 -32.98 -2.33 -1.72
C ASP A 54 -31.74 -3.05 -1.17
N LYS A 55 -31.63 -4.34 -1.51
CA LYS A 55 -30.70 -5.31 -0.93
C LYS A 55 -29.78 -5.87 -2.02
N PRO A 56 -28.58 -6.36 -1.65
CA PRO A 56 -27.71 -6.97 -2.63
C PRO A 56 -28.33 -8.25 -3.21
N THR A 57 -28.26 -8.37 -4.53
CA THR A 57 -28.68 -9.55 -5.29
C THR A 57 -27.51 -10.24 -5.97
N SER A 58 -26.35 -9.58 -6.03
CA SER A 58 -25.12 -10.09 -6.68
C SER A 58 -23.92 -10.16 -5.73
N LEU A 59 -22.90 -10.90 -6.15
CA LEU A 59 -21.61 -10.94 -5.45
C LEU A 59 -20.76 -9.66 -5.64
N ALA A 60 -21.18 -8.71 -6.47
CA ALA A 60 -20.40 -7.50 -6.78
C ALA A 60 -20.14 -6.64 -5.52
N SER A 61 -21.06 -6.64 -4.56
CA SER A 61 -20.93 -5.91 -3.30
C SER A 61 -20.10 -6.65 -2.23
N ARG A 62 -19.67 -7.89 -2.49
CA ARG A 62 -18.92 -8.74 -1.55
C ARG A 62 -17.62 -8.09 -1.03
N PRO A 63 -16.79 -7.39 -1.82
CA PRO A 63 -15.59 -6.72 -1.31
C PRO A 63 -15.90 -5.68 -0.24
N PHE A 64 -16.91 -4.84 -0.49
CA PHE A 64 -17.35 -3.84 0.47
C PHE A 64 -17.99 -4.46 1.72
N LEU A 65 -18.82 -5.49 1.56
CA LEU A 65 -19.47 -6.15 2.69
C LEU A 65 -18.46 -6.85 3.62
N ARG A 66 -17.40 -7.46 3.07
CA ARG A 66 -16.31 -8.03 3.86
C ARG A 66 -15.50 -6.96 4.57
N TYR A 67 -15.20 -5.84 3.89
CA TYR A 67 -14.57 -4.68 4.49
C TYR A 67 -15.38 -4.21 5.71
N LEU A 68 -16.68 -4.04 5.53
CA LEU A 68 -17.57 -3.60 6.60
C LEU A 68 -17.64 -4.60 7.75
N ALA A 69 -17.84 -5.89 7.46
CA ALA A 69 -17.87 -6.95 8.47
C ALA A 69 -16.57 -7.02 9.29
N THR A 70 -15.45 -6.68 8.68
CA THR A 70 -14.11 -6.79 9.27
C THR A 70 -13.77 -5.57 10.12
N TYR A 71 -13.91 -4.37 9.57
CA TYR A 71 -13.48 -3.12 10.21
C TYR A 71 -14.61 -2.45 11.02
N TRP A 72 -15.88 -2.77 10.74
CA TRP A 72 -17.03 -2.29 11.51
C TRP A 72 -17.93 -3.46 11.95
N PRO A 73 -17.43 -4.39 12.80
CA PRO A 73 -18.20 -5.56 13.24
C PRO A 73 -19.45 -5.21 14.06
N MET A 74 -19.55 -3.97 14.55
CA MET A 74 -20.70 -3.47 15.29
C MET A 74 -21.85 -3.01 14.38
N GLU A 75 -21.62 -2.86 13.07
CA GLU A 75 -22.70 -2.57 12.13
C GLU A 75 -23.43 -3.87 11.73
N PRO A 76 -24.75 -3.95 11.95
CA PRO A 76 -25.50 -5.15 11.61
C PRO A 76 -25.51 -5.35 10.09
N LEU A 77 -25.26 -6.59 9.66
CA LEU A 77 -25.43 -7.05 8.29
C LEU A 77 -26.79 -7.74 8.17
N SER A 78 -27.48 -7.55 7.05
CA SER A 78 -28.73 -8.27 6.78
C SER A 78 -28.46 -9.75 6.48
N GLU A 79 -29.48 -10.60 6.56
CA GLU A 79 -29.32 -12.03 6.26
C GLU A 79 -28.84 -12.26 4.82
N GLU A 80 -29.27 -11.43 3.89
CA GLU A 80 -28.87 -11.47 2.47
C GLU A 80 -27.40 -11.04 2.28
N GLU A 81 -26.92 -10.05 3.04
CA GLU A 81 -25.51 -9.64 3.03
C GLU A 81 -24.60 -10.71 3.65
N LEU A 82 -25.06 -11.36 4.72
CA LEU A 82 -24.35 -12.47 5.35
C LEU A 82 -24.28 -13.69 4.43
N ALA A 83 -25.33 -13.96 3.65
CA ALA A 83 -25.32 -15.01 2.64
C ALA A 83 -24.22 -14.75 1.59
N ILE A 84 -24.09 -13.52 1.09
CA ILE A 84 -23.06 -13.14 0.11
C ILE A 84 -21.63 -13.24 0.66
N ILE A 85 -21.44 -12.93 1.95
CA ILE A 85 -20.13 -13.08 2.62
C ILE A 85 -19.80 -14.58 2.81
N GLY A 86 -20.79 -15.37 3.24
CA GLY A 86 -20.68 -16.77 3.63
C GLY A 86 -20.65 -17.76 2.47
N SER A 87 -21.09 -17.36 1.27
CA SER A 87 -20.94 -18.16 0.04
C SER A 87 -19.47 -18.49 -0.17
N THR A 88 -19.14 -19.76 0.05
CA THR A 88 -17.78 -20.31 -0.05
C THR A 88 -17.41 -20.62 -1.51
N GLU A 89 -18.31 -20.35 -2.44
CA GLU A 89 -17.96 -20.24 -3.85
C GLU A 89 -16.90 -19.14 -3.95
N GLU A 90 -15.68 -19.62 -4.17
CA GLU A 90 -14.66 -18.86 -4.87
C GLU A 90 -15.40 -18.22 -6.03
N ILE A 91 -15.44 -16.89 -6.07
CA ILE A 91 -15.67 -16.19 -7.33
C ILE A 91 -14.60 -16.81 -8.23
N PRO A 92 -14.94 -17.68 -9.20
CA PRO A 92 -13.99 -17.97 -10.25
C PRO A 92 -13.61 -16.59 -10.80
N GLU A 93 -12.36 -16.37 -11.20
CA GLU A 93 -11.88 -15.05 -11.67
C GLU A 93 -12.76 -14.39 -12.76
N ASP A 94 -13.77 -15.11 -13.27
CA ASP A 94 -14.84 -14.73 -14.17
C ASP A 94 -16.09 -14.04 -13.54
N GLU A 95 -16.32 -14.05 -12.23
CA GLU A 95 -17.61 -13.65 -11.61
C GLU A 95 -17.72 -12.18 -11.15
N GLU A 96 -16.75 -11.31 -11.49
CA GLU A 96 -16.89 -9.85 -11.30
C GLU A 96 -17.91 -9.22 -12.30
N TYR A 97 -18.53 -10.04 -13.17
CA TYR A 97 -19.43 -9.62 -14.25
C TYR A 97 -20.86 -10.20 -14.18
N ALA A 98 -21.31 -10.70 -13.03
CA ALA A 98 -22.64 -11.32 -12.88
C ALA A 98 -23.83 -10.32 -12.82
N PHE A 99 -23.84 -9.28 -13.67
CA PHE A 99 -25.01 -8.41 -13.90
C PHE A 99 -25.62 -8.53 -15.30
N LEU A 100 -25.29 -9.59 -16.05
CA LEU A 100 -25.88 -9.88 -17.36
C LEU A 100 -26.23 -11.37 -17.50
N ASP A 101 -26.91 -11.96 -16.51
CA ASP A 101 -27.38 -13.34 -16.66
C ASP A 101 -28.68 -13.41 -17.48
N GLY A 102 -28.49 -13.40 -18.81
CA GLY A 102 -29.41 -13.94 -19.80
C GLY A 102 -28.69 -14.95 -20.73
N GLU A 103 -27.51 -15.42 -20.35
CA GLU A 103 -26.52 -16.01 -21.26
C GLU A 103 -26.60 -17.54 -21.43
N GLU A 104 -27.42 -18.27 -20.66
CA GLU A 104 -27.47 -19.73 -20.81
C GLU A 104 -28.24 -20.24 -22.06
N SER A 105 -28.93 -19.38 -22.82
CA SER A 105 -29.77 -19.81 -23.95
C SER A 105 -29.03 -19.89 -25.31
N LEU A 106 -28.08 -19.00 -25.60
CA LEU A 106 -27.50 -18.87 -26.95
C LEU A 106 -26.33 -19.82 -27.22
N ARG A 107 -25.54 -20.14 -26.20
CA ARG A 107 -24.37 -21.03 -26.31
C ARG A 107 -24.80 -22.46 -26.65
N GLN A 108 -25.87 -22.95 -26.01
CA GLN A 108 -26.47 -24.24 -26.34
C GLN A 108 -27.14 -24.23 -27.71
N LEU A 109 -27.75 -23.12 -28.12
CA LEU A 109 -28.39 -23.01 -29.44
C LEU A 109 -27.35 -22.97 -30.57
N MET A 110 -26.24 -22.25 -30.40
CA MET A 110 -25.16 -22.18 -31.39
C MET A 110 -24.35 -23.48 -31.46
N ASN A 111 -24.05 -24.10 -30.31
CA ASN A 111 -23.38 -25.40 -30.26
C ASN A 111 -24.26 -26.54 -30.82
N ARG A 112 -25.58 -26.47 -30.62
CA ARG A 112 -26.52 -27.48 -31.14
C ARG A 112 -26.86 -27.29 -32.62
N VAL A 113 -26.77 -26.06 -33.14
CA VAL A 113 -27.05 -25.77 -34.57
C VAL A 113 -25.81 -25.99 -35.46
N HIS A 114 -24.58 -25.93 -34.93
CA HIS A 114 -23.36 -26.08 -35.75
C HIS A 114 -22.47 -27.30 -35.42
N GLY A 115 -22.68 -27.99 -34.29
CA GLY A 115 -21.77 -29.05 -33.81
C GLY A 115 -22.03 -30.48 -34.31
N MET A 116 -23.24 -30.83 -34.76
CA MET A 116 -23.58 -32.24 -35.04
C MET A 116 -23.50 -32.66 -36.53
N THR A 117 -23.08 -31.77 -37.45
CA THR A 117 -23.12 -32.12 -38.89
C THR A 117 -21.77 -32.05 -39.63
N PHE A 118 -20.71 -31.41 -39.10
CA PHE A 118 -19.49 -31.18 -39.92
C PHE A 118 -18.10 -31.40 -39.29
N GLY A 119 -17.94 -31.84 -38.03
CA GLY A 119 -16.64 -32.32 -37.52
C GLY A 119 -15.44 -31.37 -37.70
N ILE A 120 -15.60 -30.08 -37.37
CA ILE A 120 -14.56 -29.06 -37.51
C ILE A 120 -13.98 -28.72 -36.12
N HIS A 121 -12.66 -28.88 -35.95
CA HIS A 121 -11.91 -28.44 -34.77
C HIS A 121 -11.93 -26.90 -34.62
N GLU A 122 -11.90 -26.41 -33.37
CA GLU A 122 -11.85 -25.00 -32.98
C GLU A 122 -10.83 -24.20 -33.81
N LYS A 123 -11.30 -23.17 -34.52
CA LYS A 123 -10.42 -22.24 -35.24
C LYS A 123 -9.92 -21.18 -34.28
N SER A 124 -8.60 -21.03 -34.20
CA SER A 124 -7.95 -19.92 -33.49
C SER A 124 -8.44 -18.56 -34.01
N TYR A 125 -8.57 -17.59 -33.11
CA TYR A 125 -8.97 -16.23 -33.42
C TYR A 125 -8.11 -15.62 -34.53
N ASN A 126 -8.76 -15.07 -35.56
CA ASN A 126 -8.09 -14.38 -36.66
C ASN A 126 -8.11 -12.87 -36.42
N ASP A 127 -6.97 -12.32 -36.04
CA ASP A 127 -6.81 -10.90 -35.70
C ASP A 127 -7.22 -9.94 -36.83
N LYS A 128 -7.09 -10.35 -38.11
CA LYS A 128 -7.53 -9.54 -39.25
C LYS A 128 -9.04 -9.43 -39.35
N LEU A 129 -9.78 -10.45 -38.91
CA LEU A 129 -11.24 -10.41 -38.86
C LEU A 129 -11.71 -9.63 -37.63
N GLY A 130 -11.03 -9.82 -36.50
CA GLY A 130 -11.21 -9.04 -35.28
C GLY A 130 -11.03 -7.54 -35.47
N ALA A 131 -9.94 -7.12 -36.10
CA ALA A 131 -9.67 -5.71 -36.40
C ALA A 131 -10.76 -5.06 -37.25
N LYS A 132 -11.29 -5.80 -38.24
CA LYS A 132 -12.42 -5.30 -39.05
C LYS A 132 -13.68 -5.17 -38.23
N TRP A 133 -13.94 -6.11 -37.33
CA TRP A 133 -15.08 -6.06 -36.43
C TRP A 133 -15.01 -4.84 -35.50
N PHE A 134 -13.87 -4.66 -34.83
CA PHE A 134 -13.65 -3.53 -33.92
C PHE A 134 -13.64 -2.18 -34.64
N ALA A 135 -13.19 -2.11 -35.90
CA ALA A 135 -13.28 -0.89 -36.72
C ALA A 135 -14.71 -0.49 -37.09
N THR A 136 -15.71 -1.36 -36.91
CA THR A 136 -17.09 -1.07 -37.32
C THR A 136 -17.77 -0.13 -36.30
N THR A 137 -18.04 1.10 -36.71
CA THR A 137 -18.55 2.18 -35.84
C THR A 137 -20.01 2.04 -35.43
N TRP A 138 -20.79 1.18 -36.08
CA TRP A 138 -22.21 0.95 -35.77
C TRP A 138 -22.47 0.25 -34.42
N VAL A 139 -21.45 -0.37 -33.82
CA VAL A 139 -21.55 -1.10 -32.55
C VAL A 139 -20.64 -0.43 -31.51
N PRO A 140 -21.15 -0.09 -30.32
CA PRO A 140 -20.33 0.46 -29.23
C PRO A 140 -19.15 -0.47 -28.88
N LEU A 141 -17.99 0.11 -28.56
CA LEU A 141 -16.79 -0.67 -28.23
C LEU A 141 -17.02 -1.60 -27.04
N ASP A 142 -17.75 -1.14 -26.02
CA ASP A 142 -18.11 -1.95 -24.84
C ASP A 142 -18.84 -3.24 -25.24
N PHE A 143 -19.79 -3.13 -26.16
CA PHE A 143 -20.54 -4.27 -26.68
C PHE A 143 -19.67 -5.16 -27.59
N ALA A 144 -18.78 -4.55 -28.38
CA ALA A 144 -17.88 -5.31 -29.24
C ALA A 144 -16.88 -6.15 -28.42
N ILE A 145 -16.31 -5.58 -27.36
CA ILE A 145 -15.34 -6.26 -26.49
C ILE A 145 -16.04 -7.37 -25.68
N SER A 146 -17.23 -7.11 -25.12
CA SER A 146 -18.00 -8.14 -24.42
C SER A 146 -18.42 -9.28 -25.33
N ALA A 147 -18.86 -8.99 -26.57
CA ALA A 147 -19.23 -10.01 -27.55
C ALA A 147 -18.04 -10.90 -27.94
N VAL A 148 -16.83 -10.35 -28.04
CA VAL A 148 -15.62 -11.13 -28.34
C VAL A 148 -15.27 -12.10 -27.20
N ARG A 149 -15.45 -11.70 -25.94
CA ARG A 149 -15.32 -12.61 -24.78
C ARG A 149 -16.42 -13.67 -24.77
N ALA A 150 -17.67 -13.29 -25.03
CA ALA A 150 -18.80 -14.23 -25.09
C ALA A 150 -18.64 -15.31 -26.19
N LEU A 151 -17.89 -14.99 -27.24
CA LEU A 151 -17.52 -15.91 -28.32
C LEU A 151 -16.33 -16.83 -27.98
N GLY A 152 -15.74 -16.71 -26.78
CA GLY A 152 -14.64 -17.57 -26.31
C GLY A 152 -13.28 -17.22 -26.90
N VAL A 153 -13.01 -15.94 -27.17
CA VAL A 153 -11.70 -15.47 -27.64
C VAL A 153 -10.82 -15.08 -26.46
N ASP A 154 -9.79 -15.88 -26.19
CA ASP A 154 -8.86 -15.68 -25.07
C ASP A 154 -7.78 -14.62 -25.32
N GLY A 155 -7.72 -14.07 -26.53
CA GLY A 155 -6.72 -13.07 -26.89
C GLY A 155 -6.96 -12.35 -28.20
N ILE A 156 -6.59 -11.07 -28.22
CA ILE A 156 -6.62 -10.22 -29.41
C ILE A 156 -5.20 -9.86 -29.85
N GLY A 157 -4.98 -9.76 -31.15
CA GLY A 157 -3.70 -9.39 -31.72
C GLY A 157 -3.53 -7.88 -31.92
N PRO A 158 -2.39 -7.46 -32.49
CA PRO A 158 -2.02 -6.06 -32.60
C PRO A 158 -2.94 -5.24 -33.52
N LEU A 159 -3.54 -5.84 -34.56
CA LEU A 159 -4.46 -5.13 -35.47
C LEU A 159 -5.80 -4.85 -34.80
N SER A 160 -6.31 -5.82 -34.03
CA SER A 160 -7.52 -5.62 -33.23
C SER A 160 -7.29 -4.50 -32.21
N LEU A 161 -6.15 -4.50 -31.52
CA LEU A 161 -5.81 -3.44 -30.58
C LEU A 161 -5.71 -2.06 -31.26
N GLN A 162 -5.07 -1.98 -32.44
CA GLN A 162 -4.99 -0.74 -33.21
C GLN A 162 -6.38 -0.20 -33.55
N SER A 163 -7.30 -1.06 -34.00
CA SER A 163 -8.67 -0.65 -34.33
C SER A 163 -9.51 -0.22 -33.12
N ILE A 164 -9.25 -0.80 -31.94
CA ILE A 164 -9.87 -0.35 -30.68
C ILE A 164 -9.32 1.03 -30.30
N ALA A 165 -8.00 1.20 -30.34
CA ALA A 165 -7.35 2.45 -29.96
C ALA A 165 -7.69 3.61 -30.91
N LEU A 166 -7.82 3.35 -32.22
CA LEU A 166 -8.22 4.36 -33.21
C LEU A 166 -9.65 4.90 -33.03
N ARG A 167 -10.50 4.20 -32.28
CA ARG A 167 -11.89 4.61 -32.01
C ARG A 167 -12.02 5.49 -30.77
N GLU A 168 -10.99 5.55 -29.94
CA GLU A 168 -10.95 6.45 -28.78
C GLU A 168 -10.25 7.77 -29.20
N ASN A 169 -10.80 8.91 -28.79
CA ASN A 169 -10.32 10.23 -29.23
C ASN A 169 -9.26 10.82 -28.29
N ASP A 170 -9.02 10.16 -27.15
CA ASP A 170 -8.21 10.65 -26.06
C ASP A 170 -7.40 9.52 -25.39
N LEU A 171 -6.33 9.90 -24.70
CA LEU A 171 -5.43 8.97 -24.04
C LEU A 171 -6.13 8.24 -22.87
N GLU A 172 -7.06 8.90 -22.19
CA GLU A 172 -7.88 8.28 -21.13
C GLU A 172 -8.85 7.23 -21.68
N GLY A 173 -9.45 7.48 -22.86
CA GLY A 173 -10.25 6.50 -23.56
C GLY A 173 -9.45 5.24 -23.88
N ILE A 174 -8.25 5.40 -24.45
CA ILE A 174 -7.35 4.28 -24.76
C ILE A 174 -6.93 3.52 -23.49
N ARG A 175 -6.56 4.24 -22.43
CA ARG A 175 -6.18 3.63 -21.14
C ARG A 175 -7.33 2.80 -20.56
N ARG A 176 -8.53 3.38 -20.51
CA ARG A 176 -9.75 2.68 -20.07
C ARG A 176 -10.01 1.41 -20.88
N ARG A 177 -9.77 1.42 -22.19
CA ARG A 177 -9.91 0.22 -23.03
C ARG A 177 -8.85 -0.84 -22.75
N LEU A 178 -7.61 -0.44 -22.50
CA LEU A 178 -6.55 -1.36 -22.07
C LEU A 178 -6.89 -2.00 -20.72
N ASP A 179 -7.35 -1.19 -19.76
CA ASP A 179 -7.79 -1.67 -18.44
C ASP A 179 -9.00 -2.60 -18.56
N GLN A 180 -9.96 -2.29 -19.44
CA GLN A 180 -11.12 -3.16 -19.71
C GLN A 180 -10.70 -4.50 -20.33
N LEU A 181 -9.77 -4.50 -21.28
CA LEU A 181 -9.25 -5.73 -21.90
C LEU A 181 -8.51 -6.59 -20.87
N GLU A 182 -7.74 -5.97 -19.97
CA GLU A 182 -7.04 -6.64 -18.88
C GLU A 182 -8.00 -7.18 -17.81
N ALA A 183 -8.99 -6.39 -17.39
CA ALA A 183 -10.05 -6.80 -16.47
C ALA A 183 -10.95 -7.92 -17.05
N MET A 184 -11.02 -8.03 -18.38
CA MET A 184 -11.71 -9.11 -19.07
C MET A 184 -10.82 -10.32 -19.37
N GLN A 185 -9.58 -10.33 -18.87
CA GLN A 185 -8.55 -11.36 -19.10
C GLN A 185 -8.26 -11.64 -20.59
N ILE A 186 -8.53 -10.69 -21.48
CA ILE A 186 -8.24 -10.83 -22.91
C ILE A 186 -6.75 -10.58 -23.13
N SER A 187 -6.02 -11.62 -23.53
CA SER A 187 -4.57 -11.50 -23.75
C SER A 187 -4.26 -10.65 -24.98
N LEU A 188 -3.41 -9.63 -24.82
CA LEU A 188 -3.05 -8.69 -25.90
C LEU A 188 -1.88 -9.17 -26.78
N GLY A 189 -1.44 -10.42 -26.62
CA GLY A 189 -0.26 -10.96 -27.30
C GLY A 189 1.07 -10.32 -26.84
N THR A 190 2.18 -10.78 -27.43
CA THR A 190 3.56 -10.38 -27.05
C THR A 190 4.26 -9.50 -28.10
N SER A 191 3.53 -9.01 -29.10
CA SER A 191 4.06 -8.18 -30.18
C SER A 191 4.73 -6.90 -29.65
N LYS A 192 5.85 -6.52 -30.27
CA LYS A 192 6.57 -5.27 -30.00
C LYS A 192 5.69 -4.03 -30.22
N TYR A 193 4.71 -4.11 -31.11
CA TYR A 193 3.73 -3.05 -31.33
C TYR A 193 2.86 -2.80 -30.08
N VAL A 194 2.30 -3.88 -29.52
CA VAL A 194 1.45 -3.82 -28.32
C VAL A 194 2.22 -3.27 -27.12
N LYS A 195 3.49 -3.68 -26.98
CA LYS A 195 4.41 -3.17 -25.95
C LYS A 195 4.65 -1.67 -26.09
N ALA A 196 4.86 -1.19 -27.32
CA ALA A 196 5.04 0.23 -27.58
C ALA A 196 3.78 1.05 -27.28
N VAL A 197 2.59 0.55 -27.65
CA VAL A 197 1.32 1.22 -27.33
C VAL A 197 1.14 1.37 -25.82
N ARG A 198 1.33 0.29 -25.03
CA ARG A 198 1.25 0.35 -23.56
C ARG A 198 2.24 1.34 -22.96
N HIS A 199 3.48 1.33 -23.47
CA HIS A 199 4.53 2.23 -23.00
C HIS A 199 4.20 3.71 -23.28
N LEU A 200 3.69 4.04 -24.47
CA LEU A 200 3.31 5.42 -24.81
C LEU A 200 2.11 5.92 -24.00
N VAL A 201 1.13 5.05 -23.72
CA VAL A 201 0.03 5.34 -22.79
C VAL A 201 0.54 5.56 -21.37
N ALA A 202 1.57 4.83 -20.93
CA ALA A 202 2.16 5.00 -19.61
C ALA A 202 2.94 6.31 -19.43
N ILE A 203 3.56 6.82 -20.51
CA ILE A 203 4.34 8.08 -20.50
C ILE A 203 3.47 9.32 -20.81
N ASN A 204 2.18 9.13 -21.13
CA ASN A 204 1.26 10.19 -21.55
C ASN A 204 1.68 10.89 -22.86
N ASP A 205 2.39 10.21 -23.76
CA ASP A 205 2.78 10.77 -25.06
C ASP A 205 1.71 10.48 -26.12
N PHE A 206 0.63 11.26 -26.09
CA PHE A 206 -0.50 11.10 -27.02
C PHE A 206 -0.14 11.41 -28.47
N GLU A 207 0.74 12.39 -28.71
CA GLU A 207 1.15 12.79 -30.05
C GLU A 207 1.87 11.65 -30.78
N THR A 208 2.87 11.05 -30.13
CA THR A 208 3.61 9.92 -30.69
C THR A 208 2.73 8.67 -30.79
N LEU A 209 1.82 8.45 -29.82
CA LEU A 209 0.86 7.35 -29.88
C LEU A 209 -0.10 7.50 -31.08
N GLN A 210 -0.64 8.70 -31.31
CA GLN A 210 -1.53 8.96 -32.43
C GLN A 210 -0.81 8.75 -33.77
N ALA A 211 0.45 9.20 -33.87
CA ALA A 211 1.29 8.96 -35.04
C ALA A 211 1.57 7.45 -35.26
N LEU A 212 1.76 6.67 -34.20
CA LEU A 212 1.94 5.22 -34.28
C LEU A 212 0.65 4.50 -34.72
N LEU A 213 -0.51 4.92 -34.21
CA LEU A 213 -1.81 4.34 -34.53
C LEU A 213 -2.25 4.62 -35.96
N HIS A 214 -1.95 5.80 -36.50
CA HIS A 214 -2.28 6.20 -37.88
C HIS A 214 -1.17 5.88 -38.89
N SER A 215 -0.11 5.19 -38.45
CA SER A 215 0.99 4.81 -39.32
C SER A 215 0.56 3.77 -40.35
N ASP A 216 1.00 3.93 -41.60
CA ASP A 216 0.86 2.91 -42.65
C ASP A 216 1.72 1.67 -42.39
N LEU A 217 2.54 1.68 -41.34
CA LEU A 217 3.37 0.54 -40.96
C LEU A 217 2.51 -0.56 -40.33
N HIS A 218 2.49 -1.72 -40.99
CA HIS A 218 1.81 -2.90 -40.45
C HIS A 218 2.47 -3.35 -39.12
N PRO A 219 1.71 -3.71 -38.07
CA PRO A 219 2.27 -4.10 -36.77
C PRO A 219 3.37 -5.18 -36.82
N ASP A 220 3.24 -6.17 -37.70
CA ASP A 220 4.25 -7.23 -37.91
C ASP A 220 5.65 -6.70 -38.32
N VAL A 221 5.71 -5.53 -38.98
CA VAL A 221 6.99 -4.88 -39.33
C VAL A 221 7.78 -4.53 -38.09
N PHE A 222 7.10 -4.21 -36.98
CA PHE A 222 7.75 -3.95 -35.72
C PHE A 222 8.26 -5.23 -35.05
N ASP A 223 7.77 -6.41 -35.38
CA ASP A 223 8.26 -7.66 -34.82
C ASP A 223 9.54 -8.15 -35.50
N ASP A 224 9.73 -7.85 -36.78
CA ASP A 224 10.90 -8.23 -37.59
C ASP A 224 12.05 -7.21 -37.49
N GLN A 225 13.18 -7.66 -36.95
CA GLN A 225 14.37 -6.83 -36.75
C GLN A 225 15.09 -6.46 -38.06
N GLU A 226 15.05 -7.33 -39.08
CA GLU A 226 15.68 -7.09 -40.37
C GLU A 226 14.86 -6.05 -41.17
N MET A 227 13.53 -6.17 -41.15
CA MET A 227 12.65 -5.16 -41.75
C MET A 227 12.80 -3.79 -41.07
N GLN A 228 12.90 -3.72 -39.74
CA GLN A 228 13.17 -2.46 -39.05
C GLN A 228 14.49 -1.81 -39.48
N ALA A 229 15.56 -2.59 -39.65
CA ALA A 229 16.86 -2.07 -40.08
C ALA A 229 16.81 -1.52 -41.51
N GLN A 230 16.16 -2.25 -42.42
CA GLN A 230 15.95 -1.81 -43.80
C GLN A 230 15.06 -0.56 -43.87
N LEU A 231 14.01 -0.49 -43.05
CA LEU A 231 13.11 0.65 -42.95
C LEU A 231 13.83 1.90 -42.41
N LEU A 232 14.67 1.77 -41.38
CA LEU A 232 15.46 2.89 -40.88
C LEU A 232 16.44 3.42 -41.94
N ALA A 233 17.09 2.51 -42.70
CA ALA A 233 17.99 2.87 -43.77
C ALA A 233 17.24 3.60 -44.91
N SER A 234 16.09 3.07 -45.34
CA SER A 234 15.29 3.68 -46.41
C SER A 234 14.67 5.02 -45.99
N CYS A 235 14.16 5.14 -44.76
CA CYS A 235 13.66 6.40 -44.21
C CYS A 235 14.77 7.46 -44.11
N SER A 236 15.99 7.07 -43.71
CA SER A 236 17.13 8.00 -43.64
C SER A 236 17.54 8.53 -45.02
N ALA A 237 17.44 7.69 -46.07
CA ALA A 237 17.75 8.06 -47.44
C ALA A 237 16.64 8.90 -48.09
N ALA A 238 15.38 8.65 -47.74
CA ALA A 238 14.21 9.36 -48.27
C ALA A 238 13.87 10.65 -47.51
N GLY A 239 14.47 10.88 -46.33
CA GLY A 239 14.18 12.03 -45.46
C GLY A 239 12.85 11.92 -44.70
N ASP A 240 12.27 10.72 -44.58
CA ASP A 240 11.03 10.46 -43.86
C ASP A 240 11.31 10.29 -42.35
N TRP A 241 11.52 11.42 -41.68
CA TRP A 241 11.89 11.47 -40.26
C TRP A 241 10.77 11.01 -39.33
N ASP A 242 9.50 11.10 -39.75
CA ASP A 242 8.35 10.72 -38.93
C ASP A 242 8.31 9.19 -38.76
N LYS A 243 8.42 8.42 -39.86
CA LYS A 243 8.52 6.96 -39.78
C LYS A 243 9.80 6.51 -39.08
N TYR A 244 10.90 7.22 -39.30
CA TYR A 244 12.17 6.95 -38.61
C TYR A 244 12.01 7.09 -37.09
N ARG A 245 11.38 8.17 -36.62
CA ARG A 245 11.08 8.40 -35.19
C ARG A 245 10.18 7.29 -34.63
N LEU A 246 9.12 6.90 -35.34
CA LEU A 246 8.20 5.85 -34.88
C LEU A 246 8.91 4.50 -34.66
N VAL A 247 9.76 4.08 -35.59
CA VAL A 247 10.53 2.84 -35.45
C VAL A 247 11.49 2.92 -34.26
N LEU A 248 12.15 4.06 -34.05
CA LEU A 248 13.01 4.26 -32.88
C LEU A 248 12.25 4.23 -31.56
N VAL A 249 11.06 4.85 -31.50
CA VAL A 249 10.19 4.85 -30.32
C VAL A 249 9.79 3.43 -29.95
N VAL A 250 9.37 2.62 -30.94
CA VAL A 250 9.01 1.22 -30.69
C VAL A 250 10.20 0.41 -30.21
N ARG A 251 11.38 0.57 -30.82
CA ARG A 251 12.61 -0.11 -30.36
C ARG A 251 12.99 0.31 -28.93
N SER A 252 12.85 1.59 -28.62
CA SER A 252 13.14 2.14 -27.31
C SER A 252 12.19 1.59 -26.24
N ALA A 253 10.88 1.57 -26.51
CA ALA A 253 9.87 1.02 -25.61
C ALA A 253 10.12 -0.47 -25.30
N VAL A 254 10.42 -1.28 -26.32
CA VAL A 254 10.73 -2.71 -26.16
C VAL A 254 12.02 -2.91 -25.35
N SER A 255 13.04 -2.09 -25.61
CA SER A 255 14.30 -2.15 -24.87
C SER A 255 14.11 -1.76 -23.41
N MET A 256 13.28 -0.74 -23.12
CA MET A 256 12.96 -0.30 -21.77
C MET A 256 12.22 -1.39 -21.00
N GLU A 257 11.18 -2.00 -21.57
CA GLU A 257 10.47 -3.10 -20.92
C GLU A 257 11.39 -4.30 -20.63
N SER A 258 12.24 -4.68 -21.60
CA SER A 258 13.21 -5.75 -21.40
C SER A 258 14.21 -5.41 -20.28
N LEU A 259 14.64 -4.16 -20.19
CA LEU A 259 15.51 -3.69 -19.11
C LEU A 259 14.78 -3.76 -17.77
N MET A 260 13.52 -3.32 -17.69
CA MET A 260 12.71 -3.38 -16.47
C MET A 260 12.57 -4.82 -15.95
N VAL A 261 12.26 -5.78 -16.84
CA VAL A 261 12.15 -7.20 -16.49
C VAL A 261 13.50 -7.77 -16.05
N ALA A 262 14.57 -7.46 -16.77
CA ALA A 262 15.92 -7.91 -16.43
C ALA A 262 16.40 -7.37 -15.08
N SER A 263 16.22 -6.07 -14.82
CA SER A 263 16.59 -5.41 -13.55
C SER A 263 15.81 -6.00 -12.37
N ASN A 264 14.50 -6.19 -12.50
CA ASN A 264 13.69 -6.83 -11.46
C ASN A 264 14.10 -8.29 -11.21
N ARG A 265 14.41 -9.06 -12.26
CA ARG A 265 14.90 -10.44 -12.13
C ARG A 265 16.26 -10.49 -11.44
N LEU A 266 17.15 -9.56 -11.77
CA LEU A 266 18.48 -9.47 -11.18
C LEU A 266 18.40 -9.04 -9.70
N LEU A 267 17.50 -8.11 -9.36
CA LEU A 267 17.20 -7.75 -7.97
C LEU A 267 16.73 -8.97 -7.17
N LEU A 268 15.77 -9.75 -7.70
CA LEU A 268 15.32 -10.99 -7.06
C LEU A 268 16.44 -12.00 -6.84
N ALA A 269 17.35 -12.16 -7.82
CA ALA A 269 18.51 -13.04 -7.68
C ALA A 269 19.45 -12.54 -6.56
N CYS A 270 19.73 -11.24 -6.50
CA CYS A 270 20.61 -10.65 -5.48
C CYS A 270 20.03 -10.77 -4.07
N LEU A 271 18.71 -10.62 -3.92
CA LEU A 271 18.03 -10.77 -2.62
C LEU A 271 18.05 -12.22 -2.11
N ARG A 272 18.02 -13.20 -3.02
CA ARG A 272 18.08 -14.64 -2.69
C ARG A 272 19.50 -15.13 -2.35
N ASP A 273 20.50 -14.60 -3.06
CA ASP A 273 21.91 -14.98 -2.89
C ASP A 273 22.63 -14.15 -1.80
N GLU A 274 21.89 -13.38 -1.00
CA GLU A 274 22.41 -12.45 0.02
C GLU A 274 23.43 -11.42 -0.51
N GLY A 275 23.40 -11.13 -1.81
CA GLY A 275 24.27 -10.16 -2.49
C GLY A 275 23.92 -8.71 -2.17
N ARG A 276 24.00 -8.30 -0.89
CA ARG A 276 23.52 -7.00 -0.36
C ARG A 276 24.03 -5.79 -1.15
N ARG A 277 25.34 -5.73 -1.39
CA ARG A 277 25.96 -4.61 -2.13
C ARG A 277 25.43 -4.53 -3.56
N MET A 278 25.29 -5.66 -4.24
CA MET A 278 24.75 -5.71 -5.60
C MET A 278 23.28 -5.31 -5.61
N ALA A 279 22.49 -5.78 -4.64
CA ALA A 279 21.08 -5.38 -4.53
C ALA A 279 20.91 -3.85 -4.38
N LEU A 280 21.75 -3.20 -3.57
CA LEU A 280 21.73 -1.73 -3.46
C LEU A 280 22.15 -1.04 -4.76
N THR A 281 23.22 -1.49 -5.41
CA THR A 281 23.65 -0.92 -6.71
C THR A 281 22.56 -1.04 -7.77
N VAL A 282 21.83 -2.16 -7.79
CA VAL A 282 20.74 -2.41 -8.74
C VAL A 282 19.54 -1.51 -8.43
N LEU A 283 19.20 -1.33 -7.15
CA LEU A 283 18.14 -0.41 -6.74
C LEU A 283 18.49 1.05 -7.07
N GLU A 284 19.75 1.45 -6.90
CA GLU A 284 20.24 2.77 -7.33
C GLU A 284 20.18 2.95 -8.85
N GLU A 285 20.57 1.93 -9.62
CA GLU A 285 20.47 1.97 -11.08
C GLU A 285 19.00 2.06 -11.52
N MET A 286 18.11 1.29 -10.90
CA MET A 286 16.67 1.33 -11.16
C MET A 286 16.09 2.72 -10.85
N ASP A 287 16.45 3.31 -9.71
CA ASP A 287 16.02 4.65 -9.32
C ASP A 287 16.54 5.73 -10.29
N SER A 288 17.82 5.68 -10.65
CA SER A 288 18.45 6.64 -11.57
C SER A 288 17.81 6.64 -12.97
N ARG A 289 17.21 5.51 -13.36
CA ARG A 289 16.55 5.32 -14.66
C ARG A 289 15.03 5.36 -14.60
N GLY A 290 14.44 5.61 -13.42
CA GLY A 290 12.99 5.60 -13.23
C GLY A 290 12.34 4.23 -13.47
N ILE A 291 13.09 3.14 -13.33
CA ILE A 291 12.59 1.77 -13.50
C ILE A 291 11.69 1.41 -12.33
N GLN A 292 10.44 1.06 -12.62
CA GLN A 292 9.48 0.64 -11.60
C GLN A 292 9.84 -0.74 -11.01
N ILE A 293 9.66 -0.87 -9.70
CA ILE A 293 9.81 -2.13 -8.97
C ILE A 293 8.49 -2.91 -9.04
N PHE A 294 8.57 -4.18 -9.45
CA PHE A 294 7.39 -5.04 -9.56
C PHE A 294 6.85 -5.47 -8.19
N PRO A 295 5.55 -5.86 -8.10
CA PRO A 295 4.96 -6.37 -6.87
C PRO A 295 5.73 -7.57 -6.30
N SER A 296 6.18 -8.48 -7.18
CA SER A 296 6.96 -9.67 -6.81
C SER A 296 8.35 -9.34 -6.25
N SER A 297 9.02 -8.32 -6.80
CA SER A 297 10.28 -7.79 -6.26
C SER A 297 10.07 -7.15 -4.89
N SER A 298 9.01 -6.36 -4.74
CA SER A 298 8.66 -5.67 -3.49
C SER A 298 8.31 -6.66 -2.37
N GLN A 299 7.62 -7.76 -2.73
CA GLN A 299 7.34 -8.89 -1.86
C GLN A 299 8.64 -9.55 -1.36
N GLU A 300 9.59 -9.84 -2.25
CA GLU A 300 10.85 -10.48 -1.86
C GLU A 300 11.71 -9.57 -0.97
N MET A 301 11.75 -8.26 -1.26
CA MET A 301 12.38 -7.27 -0.38
C MET A 301 11.74 -7.27 1.01
N SER A 302 10.40 -7.29 1.08
CA SER A 302 9.65 -7.34 2.33
C SER A 302 9.97 -8.61 3.14
N LYS A 303 10.00 -9.76 2.47
CA LYS A 303 10.41 -11.05 3.09
C LYS A 303 11.84 -11.02 3.57
N CYS A 304 12.76 -10.43 2.82
CA CYS A 304 14.16 -10.29 3.18
C CYS A 304 14.33 -9.50 4.49
N ILE A 305 13.66 -8.34 4.62
CA ILE A 305 13.71 -7.53 5.85
C ILE A 305 13.12 -8.33 7.02
N VAL A 306 11.92 -8.90 6.85
CA VAL A 306 11.24 -9.61 7.93
C VAL A 306 12.00 -10.86 8.38
N ARG A 307 12.62 -11.62 7.47
CA ARG A 307 13.37 -12.84 7.82
C ARG A 307 14.68 -12.52 8.52
N ASN A 308 15.40 -11.51 8.04
CA ASN A 308 16.79 -11.28 8.43
C ASN A 308 16.95 -10.27 9.57
N VAL A 309 15.93 -9.46 9.87
CA VAL A 309 15.93 -8.57 11.04
C VAL A 309 15.25 -9.27 12.23
N PRO A 310 16.00 -9.73 13.24
CA PRO A 310 15.41 -10.35 14.43
C PRO A 310 14.79 -9.29 15.38
N PHE A 311 13.85 -9.64 16.24
CA PHE A 311 13.37 -8.70 17.28
C PHE A 311 14.36 -8.50 18.44
N LYS A 312 15.20 -9.51 18.67
CA LYS A 312 16.25 -9.48 19.68
C LYS A 312 17.56 -9.19 18.98
N ILE A 313 18.30 -8.18 19.46
CA ILE A 313 19.67 -7.95 19.03
C ILE A 313 20.48 -9.17 19.46
N THR A 314 20.98 -9.91 18.48
CA THR A 314 22.10 -10.82 18.66
C THR A 314 23.35 -10.08 18.22
N ASP A 315 24.50 -10.36 18.83
CA ASP A 315 25.82 -9.74 18.50
C ASP A 315 26.29 -9.99 17.05
N ASN A 316 25.46 -10.61 16.22
CA ASN A 316 25.76 -10.81 14.80
C ASN A 316 25.64 -9.45 14.11
N GLY A 317 26.74 -9.00 13.50
CA GLY A 317 26.88 -7.76 12.72
C GLY A 317 25.84 -7.62 11.61
N MET A 318 24.63 -7.28 12.00
CA MET A 318 23.50 -7.03 11.13
C MET A 318 23.70 -5.68 10.47
N ASP A 319 23.62 -5.67 9.15
CA ASP A 319 23.75 -4.46 8.35
C ASP A 319 22.42 -3.70 8.37
N VAL A 320 22.21 -2.92 9.43
CA VAL A 320 20.99 -2.12 9.62
C VAL A 320 20.82 -1.12 8.47
N ASP A 321 21.91 -0.59 7.93
CA ASP A 321 21.89 0.40 6.85
C ASP A 321 21.35 -0.21 5.55
N PHE A 322 21.73 -1.45 5.24
CA PHE A 322 21.15 -2.19 4.12
C PHE A 322 19.62 -2.34 4.22
N TYR A 323 19.11 -2.80 5.37
CA TYR A 323 17.67 -3.01 5.53
C TYR A 323 16.88 -1.70 5.63
N LEU A 324 17.49 -0.65 6.19
CA LEU A 324 16.94 0.71 6.21
C LEU A 324 16.81 1.26 4.78
N ALA A 325 17.85 1.08 3.94
CA ALA A 325 17.80 1.45 2.52
C ALA A 325 16.70 0.68 1.77
N LEU A 326 16.56 -0.63 1.98
CA LEU A 326 15.45 -1.40 1.40
C LEU A 326 14.08 -0.87 1.83
N CYS A 327 13.93 -0.52 3.11
CA CYS A 327 12.68 0.02 3.65
C CYS A 327 12.30 1.36 3.02
N HIS A 328 13.26 2.29 2.91
CA HIS A 328 13.10 3.56 2.20
C HIS A 328 12.69 3.35 0.74
N ARG A 329 13.33 2.39 0.05
CA ARG A 329 12.99 2.08 -1.35
C ARG A 329 11.57 1.57 -1.50
N LEU A 330 11.14 0.66 -0.62
CA LEU A 330 9.77 0.15 -0.61
C LEU A 330 8.74 1.24 -0.28
N ALA A 331 9.07 2.17 0.64
CA ALA A 331 8.18 3.25 1.06
C ALA A 331 7.78 4.19 -0.10
N VAL A 332 8.63 4.33 -1.12
CA VAL A 332 8.33 5.15 -2.31
C VAL A 332 7.48 4.38 -3.33
N THR A 333 7.42 3.05 -3.27
CA THR A 333 6.64 2.25 -4.23
C THR A 333 5.15 2.22 -3.90
N ARG A 334 4.34 1.74 -4.86
CA ARG A 334 2.92 1.40 -4.63
C ARG A 334 2.70 0.22 -3.67
N PHE A 335 3.77 -0.41 -3.19
CA PHE A 335 3.76 -1.62 -2.36
C PHE A 335 4.60 -1.38 -1.09
N PRO A 336 4.05 -0.68 -0.09
CA PRO A 336 4.78 -0.30 1.11
C PRO A 336 5.26 -1.50 1.93
N PRO A 337 6.28 -1.31 2.79
CA PRO A 337 6.78 -2.37 3.67
C PRO A 337 5.70 -2.85 4.65
N PRO A 338 5.74 -4.13 5.04
CA PRO A 338 4.81 -4.67 6.02
C PRO A 338 5.01 -4.05 7.39
N VAL A 339 3.94 -3.99 8.20
CA VAL A 339 3.95 -3.48 9.59
C VAL A 339 5.10 -4.08 10.39
N LEU A 340 5.30 -5.39 10.24
CA LEU A 340 6.34 -6.11 10.94
C LEU A 340 7.77 -5.65 10.59
N ALA A 341 8.02 -5.24 9.33
CA ALA A 341 9.31 -4.71 8.91
C ALA A 341 9.59 -3.36 9.56
N TRP A 342 8.60 -2.45 9.56
CA TRP A 342 8.69 -1.15 10.24
C TRP A 342 9.00 -1.33 11.73
N GLN A 343 8.21 -2.15 12.43
CA GLN A 343 8.39 -2.37 13.87
C GLN A 343 9.78 -2.92 14.21
N LYS A 344 10.28 -3.89 13.43
CA LYS A 344 11.60 -4.50 13.65
C LYS A 344 12.71 -3.46 13.49
N LEU A 345 12.68 -2.66 12.43
CA LEU A 345 13.68 -1.62 12.20
C LEU A 345 13.64 -0.54 13.28
N LEU A 346 12.44 -0.06 13.66
CA LEU A 346 12.28 0.92 14.73
C LEU A 346 12.83 0.43 16.07
N VAL A 347 12.56 -0.83 16.45
CA VAL A 347 13.13 -1.42 17.68
C VAL A 347 14.66 -1.49 17.64
N HIS A 348 15.25 -1.77 16.48
CA HIS A 348 16.71 -1.80 16.34
C HIS A 348 17.32 -0.40 16.42
N LEU A 349 16.74 0.58 15.72
CA LEU A 349 17.20 1.96 15.76
C LEU A 349 17.15 2.55 17.17
N ASP A 350 16.06 2.26 17.91
CA ASP A 350 15.90 2.65 19.32
C ASP A 350 17.00 2.06 20.22
N LYS A 351 17.34 0.78 20.03
CA LYS A 351 18.36 0.11 20.85
C LYS A 351 19.79 0.50 20.48
N LEU A 352 20.04 0.88 19.22
CA LEU A 352 21.34 1.35 18.74
C LEU A 352 21.58 2.84 18.98
N ASP A 353 20.64 3.54 19.63
CA ASP A 353 20.72 4.99 19.89
C ASP A 353 20.82 5.85 18.60
N ARG A 354 20.28 5.34 17.48
CA ARG A 354 20.21 6.05 16.20
C ARG A 354 18.91 6.85 16.09
N LEU A 355 18.73 7.80 17.00
CA LEU A 355 17.48 8.57 17.12
C LEU A 355 17.13 9.37 15.86
N ASP A 356 18.13 9.90 15.15
CA ASP A 356 17.91 10.64 13.89
C ASP A 356 17.26 9.77 12.81
N ASP A 357 17.70 8.52 12.68
CA ASP A 357 17.16 7.59 11.68
C ASP A 357 15.81 7.03 12.13
N LEU A 358 15.62 6.82 13.44
CA LEU A 358 14.32 6.45 14.01
C LEU A 358 13.26 7.49 13.66
N GLU A 359 13.58 8.77 13.81
CA GLU A 359 12.66 9.85 13.50
C GLU A 359 12.30 9.94 12.04
N LYS A 360 13.31 9.90 11.16
CA LYS A 360 13.09 9.89 9.72
C LYS A 360 12.19 8.73 9.32
N LEU A 361 12.45 7.54 9.86
CA LEU A 361 11.66 6.34 9.57
C LEU A 361 10.22 6.45 10.10
N CYS A 362 10.01 6.98 11.30
CA CYS A 362 8.66 7.25 11.82
C CYS A 362 7.88 8.24 10.95
N LEU A 363 8.50 9.36 10.59
CA LEU A 363 7.86 10.39 9.77
C LEU A 363 7.59 9.92 8.35
N GLU A 364 8.47 9.08 7.79
CA GLU A 364 8.27 8.44 6.51
C GLU A 364 7.10 7.44 6.55
N ALA A 365 7.02 6.58 7.57
CA ALA A 365 5.87 5.68 7.74
C ALA A 365 4.55 6.47 7.76
N VAL A 366 4.48 7.57 8.54
CA VAL A 366 3.31 8.46 8.53
C VAL A 366 3.07 9.04 7.13
N ARG A 367 4.12 9.51 6.46
CA ARG A 367 4.01 10.08 5.12
C ARG A 367 3.45 9.08 4.11
N VAL A 368 3.91 7.83 4.11
CA VAL A 368 3.46 6.77 3.19
C VAL A 368 1.95 6.58 3.31
N TYR A 369 1.46 6.29 4.52
CA TYR A 369 0.06 5.97 4.72
C TYR A 369 -0.87 7.19 4.66
N VAL A 370 -0.38 8.40 4.98
CA VAL A 370 -1.16 9.64 4.84
C VAL A 370 -1.21 10.12 3.38
N GLN A 371 -0.09 10.12 2.66
CA GLN A 371 -0.02 10.62 1.28
C GLN A 371 -0.65 9.65 0.28
N GLN A 372 -0.48 8.34 0.45
CA GLN A 372 -1.15 7.34 -0.38
C GLN A 372 -2.67 7.33 -0.14
N GLY A 373 -3.14 7.84 1.00
CA GLY A 373 -4.57 8.09 1.23
C GLY A 373 -5.11 9.32 0.50
N THR A 374 -4.24 10.19 -0.03
CA THR A 374 -4.60 11.44 -0.73
C THR A 374 -4.28 11.43 -2.23
N SER A 375 -3.60 10.39 -2.73
CA SER A 375 -3.32 10.23 -4.16
C SER A 375 -4.59 9.89 -4.95
N GLU A 376 -4.55 10.10 -6.27
CA GLU A 376 -5.64 9.76 -7.22
C GLU A 376 -6.07 8.28 -7.17
N HIS A 377 -5.30 7.43 -6.49
CA HIS A 377 -5.61 6.02 -6.26
C HIS A 377 -6.59 5.86 -5.10
N SER A 378 -7.71 5.20 -5.40
CA SER A 378 -8.80 4.90 -4.46
C SER A 378 -8.39 4.05 -3.25
N ALA A 379 -7.34 3.23 -3.39
CA ALA A 379 -6.90 2.28 -2.40
C ALA A 379 -5.38 2.26 -2.21
N ILE A 380 -4.95 1.99 -0.97
CA ILE A 380 -3.57 1.79 -0.56
C ILE A 380 -3.29 0.28 -0.59
N ASN A 381 -2.26 -0.18 -1.30
CA ASN A 381 -1.87 -1.58 -1.22
C ASN A 381 -1.19 -1.85 0.12
N VAL A 382 -1.64 -2.86 0.83
CA VAL A 382 -1.10 -3.25 2.15
C VAL A 382 -0.67 -4.71 2.09
N TYR A 383 0.38 -5.08 2.81
CA TYR A 383 0.81 -6.48 2.84
C TYR A 383 -0.27 -7.38 3.46
N LYS A 384 -0.51 -8.56 2.89
CA LYS A 384 -1.64 -9.43 3.27
C LYS A 384 -1.67 -9.84 4.75
N LEU A 385 -0.52 -9.87 5.41
CA LEU A 385 -0.43 -10.23 6.83
C LEU A 385 -0.85 -9.09 7.75
N ASP A 386 -0.88 -7.86 7.25
CA ASP A 386 -1.23 -6.67 8.00
C ASP A 386 -2.73 -6.36 7.93
N VAL A 387 -3.48 -7.11 7.10
CA VAL A 387 -4.94 -7.06 7.04
C VAL A 387 -5.55 -8.31 7.71
N PRO A 388 -6.78 -8.20 8.25
CA PRO A 388 -7.46 -9.33 8.86
C PRO A 388 -7.73 -10.48 7.89
N ASP A 389 -7.84 -11.70 8.42
CA ASP A 389 -7.91 -12.96 7.66
C ASP A 389 -9.01 -12.96 6.57
N VAL A 390 -10.14 -12.32 6.84
CA VAL A 390 -11.30 -12.23 5.95
C VAL A 390 -10.96 -11.49 4.64
N MET A 391 -10.05 -10.51 4.70
CA MET A 391 -9.64 -9.65 3.59
C MET A 391 -8.48 -10.23 2.76
N ARG A 392 -7.75 -11.23 3.29
CA ARG A 392 -6.57 -11.82 2.63
C ARG A 392 -6.85 -12.51 1.30
N LYS A 393 -8.12 -12.79 1.00
CA LYS A 393 -8.57 -13.57 -0.15
C LYS A 393 -8.97 -12.71 -1.36
N GLN A 394 -8.82 -11.39 -1.29
CA GLN A 394 -9.38 -10.45 -2.29
C GLN A 394 -8.30 -9.58 -2.93
N SER A 395 -7.33 -10.18 -3.61
CA SER A 395 -6.35 -9.35 -4.31
C SER A 395 -5.93 -9.86 -5.67
N PRO A 396 -5.79 -8.96 -6.67
CA PRO A 396 -5.10 -9.26 -7.92
C PRO A 396 -3.60 -9.54 -7.71
N TYR A 397 -3.05 -9.19 -6.55
CA TYR A 397 -1.66 -9.42 -6.18
C TYR A 397 -1.55 -10.53 -5.12
N ALA A 398 -0.64 -11.48 -5.33
CA ALA A 398 -0.51 -12.65 -4.45
C ALA A 398 -0.30 -12.32 -2.94
N ASP A 399 0.38 -11.21 -2.62
CA ASP A 399 0.80 -10.87 -1.26
C ASP A 399 0.39 -9.48 -0.76
N PHE A 400 -0.30 -8.68 -1.57
CA PHE A 400 -0.77 -7.34 -1.20
C PHE A 400 -2.28 -7.29 -1.31
N VAL A 401 -2.98 -6.45 -0.55
CA VAL A 401 -4.43 -6.29 -0.58
C VAL A 401 -4.74 -4.78 -0.66
N PRO A 402 -5.60 -4.34 -1.57
CA PRO A 402 -6.03 -2.94 -1.61
C PRO A 402 -6.91 -2.63 -0.40
N LEU A 403 -6.52 -1.60 0.35
CA LEU A 403 -7.24 -1.07 1.50
C LEU A 403 -7.80 0.31 1.15
N PRO A 404 -9.08 0.61 1.41
CA PRO A 404 -9.65 1.92 1.14
C PRO A 404 -8.85 3.04 1.80
N SER A 405 -8.55 4.08 1.02
CA SER A 405 -7.77 5.25 1.43
C SER A 405 -8.44 6.06 2.54
N ASP A 406 -9.78 5.98 2.65
CA ASP A 406 -10.59 6.68 3.63
C ASP A 406 -10.76 5.93 4.96
N LEU A 407 -10.10 4.78 5.15
CA LEU A 407 -10.05 4.12 6.45
C LEU A 407 -9.39 5.05 7.48
N SER A 408 -10.09 5.30 8.59
CA SER A 408 -9.58 6.15 9.66
C SER A 408 -8.23 5.67 10.18
N LEU A 409 -7.25 6.59 10.24
CA LEU A 409 -5.92 6.35 10.81
C LEU A 409 -5.98 5.91 12.29
N GLY A 410 -7.09 6.20 12.98
CA GLY A 410 -7.33 5.79 14.36
C GLY A 410 -7.83 4.35 14.51
N HIS A 411 -8.20 3.68 13.42
CA HIS A 411 -8.72 2.32 13.47
C HIS A 411 -7.64 1.33 13.97
N PRO A 412 -7.94 0.40 14.91
CA PRO A 412 -6.95 -0.52 15.47
C PRO A 412 -6.23 -1.37 14.40
N ASP A 413 -6.98 -1.81 13.39
CA ASP A 413 -6.44 -2.61 12.27
C ASP A 413 -5.82 -1.77 11.15
N HIS A 414 -5.79 -0.44 11.26
CA HIS A 414 -5.06 0.38 10.28
C HIS A 414 -3.55 0.09 10.39
N PRO A 415 -2.82 -0.19 9.29
CA PRO A 415 -1.40 -0.56 9.34
C PRO A 415 -0.54 0.45 10.11
N LEU A 416 -0.77 1.74 9.89
CA LEU A 416 -0.09 2.81 10.63
C LEU A 416 -0.33 2.71 12.15
N ARG A 417 -1.54 2.38 12.60
CA ARG A 417 -1.86 2.20 14.02
C ARG A 417 -1.18 0.96 14.60
N GLN A 418 -1.06 -0.11 13.80
CA GLN A 418 -0.33 -1.31 14.17
C GLN A 418 1.19 -1.05 14.26
N ILE A 419 1.78 -0.24 13.37
CA ILE A 419 3.20 0.16 13.46
C ILE A 419 3.46 0.88 14.79
N PHE A 420 2.60 1.85 15.12
CA PHE A 420 2.66 2.60 16.37
C PHE A 420 1.80 1.94 17.46
N ASP A 421 2.04 0.65 17.74
CA ASP A 421 1.38 -0.04 18.85
C ASP A 421 1.77 0.58 20.21
N SER A 422 1.03 0.23 21.28
CA SER A 422 1.28 0.82 22.60
C SER A 422 2.69 0.57 23.13
N ARG A 423 3.34 -0.52 22.71
CA ARG A 423 4.72 -0.85 23.12
C ARG A 423 5.73 0.02 22.39
N MET A 424 5.55 0.20 21.08
CA MET A 424 6.37 1.07 20.24
C MET A 424 6.24 2.52 20.67
N VAL A 425 5.01 3.00 20.91
CA VAL A 425 4.76 4.35 21.40
C VAL A 425 5.47 4.59 22.74
N ALA A 426 5.39 3.64 23.68
CA ALA A 426 6.11 3.73 24.94
C ALA A 426 7.64 3.70 24.75
N ALA A 427 8.16 2.87 23.85
CA ALA A 427 9.58 2.79 23.54
C ALA A 427 10.12 4.10 22.94
N ILE A 428 9.39 4.68 21.98
CA ILE A 428 9.69 5.98 21.35
C ILE A 428 9.64 7.09 22.41
N ALA A 429 8.60 7.14 23.25
CA ALA A 429 8.52 8.15 24.32
C ALA A 429 9.73 8.09 25.28
N GLY A 430 10.26 6.89 25.53
CA GLY A 430 11.43 6.65 26.38
C GLY A 430 12.79 6.64 25.68
N SER A 431 12.86 6.80 24.35
CA SER A 431 14.11 6.66 23.58
C SER A 431 15.09 7.81 23.88
N GLY A 432 14.60 9.05 23.88
CA GLY A 432 15.41 10.25 24.18
C GLY A 432 16.03 10.24 25.59
N PHE A 433 15.34 9.64 26.57
CA PHE A 433 15.84 9.48 27.93
C PHE A 433 17.04 8.52 28.04
N ARG A 434 17.21 7.61 27.08
CA ARG A 434 18.34 6.67 27.01
C ARG A 434 19.57 7.28 26.33
N GLY A 435 19.34 8.12 25.32
CA GLY A 435 20.33 8.54 24.34
C GLY A 435 20.90 9.95 24.45
N GLU A 436 20.14 10.93 24.95
CA GLU A 436 20.53 12.35 24.79
C GLU A 436 20.87 13.08 26.10
N ILE A 437 20.45 12.56 27.26
CA ILE A 437 20.72 13.21 28.57
C ILE A 437 22.24 13.40 28.79
N HIS A 438 23.06 12.51 28.24
CA HIS A 438 24.52 12.56 28.37
C HIS A 438 25.22 13.44 27.32
N LYS A 439 24.61 13.69 26.15
CA LYS A 439 25.22 14.45 25.04
C LYS A 439 25.00 15.96 25.17
N PHE A 440 24.03 16.39 25.99
CA PHE A 440 23.57 17.78 26.03
C PHE A 440 24.02 18.55 27.29
N ARG A 441 25.35 18.76 27.43
CA ARG A 441 25.92 19.68 28.43
C ARG A 441 26.17 21.10 27.90
N SER A 442 26.03 21.37 26.59
CA SER A 442 26.62 22.59 25.97
C SER A 442 25.65 23.53 25.23
N THR A 443 24.35 23.26 25.13
CA THR A 443 23.45 24.04 24.25
C THR A 443 22.10 24.39 24.88
N LEU A 444 22.12 24.94 26.10
CA LEU A 444 20.97 25.57 26.77
C LEU A 444 20.49 26.90 26.12
N ARG A 445 20.79 27.15 24.85
CA ARG A 445 20.63 28.48 24.21
C ARG A 445 19.90 28.54 22.87
N ARG A 446 19.43 27.42 22.30
CA ARG A 446 18.58 27.47 21.09
C ARG A 446 17.11 27.52 21.50
N LYS A 447 16.33 28.43 20.88
CA LYS A 447 14.86 28.37 20.95
C LYS A 447 14.44 27.03 20.35
N ALA A 448 13.63 26.27 21.08
CA ALA A 448 13.05 25.04 20.57
C ALA A 448 12.15 25.38 19.38
N HIS A 449 12.39 24.74 18.23
CA HIS A 449 11.51 24.84 17.08
C HIS A 449 10.49 23.71 17.21
N LEU A 450 9.21 24.08 17.29
CA LEU A 450 8.13 23.10 17.43
C LEU A 450 8.15 22.10 16.25
N ASP A 451 8.58 22.47 15.06
CA ASP A 451 8.57 21.54 13.93
C ASP A 451 9.73 20.51 13.94
N ASP A 452 10.68 20.62 14.88
CA ASP A 452 11.89 19.78 14.93
C ASP A 452 12.03 19.04 16.29
N PRO A 453 11.88 17.71 16.31
CA PRO A 453 12.09 16.88 17.51
C PRO A 453 13.46 17.06 18.17
N VAL A 454 14.52 17.27 17.39
CA VAL A 454 15.91 17.37 17.89
C VAL A 454 16.05 18.50 18.92
N SER A 455 15.23 19.53 18.78
CA SER A 455 15.24 20.69 19.67
C SER A 455 14.72 20.41 21.09
N PHE A 456 14.13 19.23 21.33
CA PHE A 456 13.55 18.82 22.61
C PHE A 456 14.40 17.82 23.41
N HIS A 457 15.61 17.49 22.95
CA HIS A 457 16.61 16.71 23.69
C HIS A 457 16.08 15.35 24.20
N PHE A 458 16.08 15.12 25.52
CA PHE A 458 15.54 13.88 26.07
C PHE A 458 14.02 13.71 25.85
N ALA A 459 13.29 14.82 25.65
CA ALA A 459 11.85 14.83 25.33
C ALA A 459 11.58 14.73 23.81
N ARG A 460 12.63 14.54 22.99
CA ARG A 460 12.57 14.38 21.54
C ARG A 460 11.57 13.33 21.07
N GLY A 461 11.54 12.16 21.73
CA GLY A 461 10.55 11.11 21.45
C GLY A 461 9.10 11.54 21.71
N VAL A 462 8.86 12.34 22.75
CA VAL A 462 7.53 12.93 23.03
C VAL A 462 7.15 13.93 21.94
N ARG A 463 8.12 14.74 21.46
CA ARG A 463 7.87 15.69 20.38
C ARG A 463 7.56 14.98 19.05
N LEU A 464 8.30 13.92 18.72
CA LEU A 464 8.03 13.10 17.54
C LEU A 464 6.59 12.57 17.55
N LEU A 465 6.13 12.03 18.68
CA LEU A 465 4.75 11.57 18.83
C LEU A 465 3.74 12.71 18.71
N ALA A 466 4.04 13.91 19.21
CA ALA A 466 3.19 15.08 19.04
C ALA A 466 3.07 15.48 17.55
N ILE A 467 4.16 15.46 16.79
CA ILE A 467 4.14 15.72 15.34
C ILE A 467 3.31 14.66 14.61
N CYS A 468 3.44 13.38 14.98
CA CYS A 468 2.60 12.32 14.42
C CYS A 468 1.11 12.53 14.75
N ARG A 469 0.78 12.98 15.97
CA ARG A 469 -0.59 13.33 16.37
C ARG A 469 -1.14 14.46 15.51
N ASP A 470 -0.34 15.50 15.29
CA ASP A 470 -0.74 16.66 14.49
C ASP A 470 -0.97 16.29 13.01
N LYS A 471 -0.42 15.14 12.56
CA LYS A 471 -0.68 14.54 11.24
C LYS A 471 -1.88 13.57 11.21
N GLY A 472 -2.66 13.48 12.29
CA GLY A 472 -3.89 12.70 12.35
C GLY A 472 -3.79 11.33 13.04
N LEU A 473 -2.65 10.99 13.69
CA LEU A 473 -2.57 9.77 14.48
C LEU A 473 -3.19 9.96 15.87
N HIS A 474 -3.91 8.94 16.34
CA HIS A 474 -4.46 8.91 17.69
C HIS A 474 -3.66 7.98 18.60
N PHE A 475 -3.17 8.54 19.70
CA PHE A 475 -2.41 7.80 20.72
C PHE A 475 -3.15 7.76 22.05
N ASP A 476 -2.95 6.68 22.80
CA ASP A 476 -3.35 6.64 24.20
C ASP A 476 -2.38 7.49 25.03
N ILE A 477 -2.85 8.67 25.43
CA ILE A 477 -2.09 9.63 26.24
C ILE A 477 -1.63 8.98 27.55
N ARG A 478 -2.42 8.07 28.14
CA ARG A 478 -2.06 7.40 29.40
C ARG A 478 -0.86 6.48 29.22
N ALA A 479 -0.74 5.82 28.07
CA ALA A 479 0.42 4.99 27.76
C ALA A 479 1.70 5.83 27.62
N ILE A 480 1.61 6.99 26.96
CA ILE A 480 2.72 7.94 26.85
C ILE A 480 3.11 8.47 28.23
N GLN A 481 2.14 8.92 29.03
CA GLN A 481 2.34 9.37 30.40
C GLN A 481 3.04 8.32 31.24
N ALA A 482 2.54 7.08 31.24
CA ALA A 482 3.12 5.99 32.01
C ALA A 482 4.58 5.71 31.61
N ALA A 483 4.88 5.71 30.30
CA ALA A 483 6.23 5.49 29.80
C ALA A 483 7.20 6.61 30.22
N VAL A 484 6.77 7.88 30.15
CA VAL A 484 7.58 9.03 30.57
C VAL A 484 7.78 9.02 32.09
N ILE A 485 6.73 8.76 32.87
CA ILE A 485 6.81 8.63 34.34
C ILE A 485 7.78 7.50 34.72
N GLU A 486 7.73 6.35 34.03
CA GLU A 486 8.67 5.25 34.27
C GLU A 486 10.12 5.68 34.01
N CYS A 487 10.37 6.48 32.96
CA CYS A 487 11.70 7.03 32.68
C CYS A 487 12.16 8.02 33.78
N ILE A 488 11.28 8.89 34.26
CA ILE A 488 11.55 9.82 35.36
C ILE A 488 11.88 9.02 36.63
N VAL A 489 11.09 8.01 36.98
CA VAL A 489 11.34 7.14 38.13
C VAL A 489 12.68 6.42 38.01
N LYS A 490 13.07 5.94 36.82
CA LYS A 490 14.40 5.34 36.60
C LYS A 490 15.54 6.33 36.80
N LEU A 491 15.35 7.59 36.44
CA LEU A 491 16.36 8.64 36.57
C LEU A 491 16.55 9.13 38.00
N TYR A 492 15.47 9.35 38.76
CA TYR A 492 15.57 9.92 40.11
C TYR A 492 15.44 8.88 41.23
N GLY A 493 14.70 7.80 41.00
CA GLY A 493 14.43 6.77 42.00
C GLY A 493 15.63 5.88 42.34
N PRO A 494 15.41 4.73 43.00
CA PRO A 494 16.49 3.90 43.53
C PRO A 494 17.21 3.15 42.39
N LEU A 495 18.55 3.23 42.38
CA LEU A 495 19.35 2.52 41.37
C LEU A 495 19.52 1.05 41.76
N SER A 496 19.02 0.14 40.94
CA SER A 496 19.31 -1.29 41.11
C SER A 496 20.79 -1.59 40.90
N ARG A 497 21.36 -2.54 41.65
CA ARG A 497 22.74 -3.01 41.44
C ARG A 497 22.97 -3.53 40.02
N ASN A 498 21.94 -4.07 39.39
CA ASN A 498 21.97 -4.58 38.01
C ASN A 498 21.47 -3.55 36.98
N ALA A 499 21.43 -2.25 37.34
CA ALA A 499 21.02 -1.20 36.41
C ALA A 499 21.97 -1.15 35.20
N PRO A 500 21.42 -1.05 33.97
CA PRO A 500 22.21 -1.02 32.74
C PRO A 500 23.12 0.20 32.68
N GLN A 501 24.24 0.06 31.96
CA GLN A 501 25.29 1.07 31.90
C GLN A 501 24.77 2.44 31.44
N TRP A 502 23.92 2.49 30.41
CA TRP A 502 23.33 3.74 29.90
C TRP A 502 22.56 4.51 30.98
N LEU A 503 21.88 3.82 31.90
CA LEU A 503 21.08 4.47 32.95
C LEU A 503 22.00 5.12 33.99
N ARG A 504 23.11 4.47 34.32
CA ARG A 504 24.12 5.04 35.23
C ARG A 504 24.73 6.32 34.65
N HIS A 505 25.04 6.31 33.37
CA HIS A 505 25.58 7.48 32.65
C HIS A 505 24.55 8.60 32.52
N SER A 506 23.29 8.25 32.20
CA SER A 506 22.21 9.24 32.10
C SER A 506 21.96 9.92 33.44
N ARG A 507 22.01 9.19 34.56
CA ARG A 507 21.88 9.78 35.90
C ARG A 507 23.05 10.68 36.29
N SER A 508 24.29 10.27 36.01
CA SER A 508 25.46 11.11 36.33
C SER A 508 25.55 12.36 35.47
N ALA A 509 25.00 12.33 34.26
CA ALA A 509 24.94 13.47 33.36
C ALA A 509 23.68 14.34 33.55
N ASN A 510 22.65 13.85 34.24
CA ASN A 510 21.39 14.56 34.43
C ASN A 510 21.61 15.83 35.27
N VAL A 511 21.31 16.99 34.68
CA VAL A 511 21.37 18.30 35.32
C VAL A 511 19.99 18.88 35.62
N TYR A 512 18.92 18.22 35.16
CA TYR A 512 17.57 18.74 35.26
C TYR A 512 16.92 18.36 36.59
N THR A 513 16.05 19.23 37.08
CA THR A 513 15.12 18.94 38.16
C THR A 513 13.85 18.25 37.62
N VAL A 514 13.08 17.60 38.50
CA VAL A 514 11.80 16.97 38.12
C VAL A 514 10.84 17.99 37.50
N ALA A 515 10.81 19.22 38.03
CA ALA A 515 9.99 20.32 37.52
C ALA A 515 10.41 20.76 36.11
N GLU A 516 11.71 20.83 35.83
CA GLU A 516 12.22 21.18 34.50
C GLU A 516 11.94 20.08 33.47
N ILE A 517 12.08 18.81 33.85
CA ILE A 517 11.71 17.68 32.99
C ILE A 517 10.23 17.71 32.68
N LYS A 518 9.36 17.94 33.68
CA LYS A 518 7.93 18.08 33.48
C LYS A 518 7.64 19.16 32.42
N LYS A 519 8.18 20.37 32.65
CA LYS A 519 7.97 21.52 31.76
C LYS A 519 8.41 21.25 30.31
N LEU A 520 9.52 20.56 30.12
CA LEU A 520 10.03 20.22 28.79
C LEU A 520 9.16 19.16 28.09
N CYS A 521 8.69 18.14 28.81
CA CYS A 521 7.78 17.14 28.26
C CYS A 521 6.42 17.73 27.88
N ASP A 522 5.86 18.61 28.71
CA ASP A 522 4.60 19.31 28.40
C ASP A 522 4.77 20.23 27.18
N LEU A 523 5.89 20.96 27.11
CA LEU A 523 6.21 21.79 25.94
C LEU A 523 6.39 20.94 24.66
N ALA A 524 7.05 19.78 24.76
CA ALA A 524 7.23 18.86 23.64
C ALA A 524 5.88 18.34 23.11
N TRP A 525 4.97 18.01 24.02
CA TRP A 525 3.64 17.55 23.66
C TRP A 525 2.73 18.67 23.13
N GLY A 526 2.96 19.90 23.58
CA GLY A 526 2.17 21.09 23.23
C GLY A 526 1.00 21.37 24.19
N SER A 527 0.85 20.60 25.26
CA SER A 527 -0.14 20.78 26.32
C SER A 527 0.32 20.10 27.60
N ASP A 528 -0.40 20.29 28.71
CA ASP A 528 -0.14 19.56 29.96
C ASP A 528 -0.26 18.04 29.72
N LEU A 529 0.89 17.36 29.67
CA LEU A 529 1.00 15.92 29.46
C LEU A 529 1.17 15.24 30.81
N LEU A 530 2.07 15.72 31.66
CA LEU A 530 2.42 15.05 32.90
C LEU A 530 1.60 15.55 34.11
N PRO A 531 1.37 14.70 35.13
CA PRO A 531 0.70 15.09 36.37
C PRO A 531 1.53 16.12 37.15
N SER A 532 0.98 16.65 38.26
CA SER A 532 1.65 17.68 39.04
C SER A 532 3.02 17.22 39.54
N VAL A 533 3.92 18.18 39.83
CA VAL A 533 5.27 17.86 40.34
C VAL A 533 5.18 17.04 41.64
N ALA A 534 4.23 17.36 42.51
CA ALA A 534 4.00 16.62 43.75
C ALA A 534 3.60 15.15 43.49
N ASP A 535 2.77 14.89 42.47
CA ASP A 535 2.38 13.52 42.10
C ASP A 535 3.56 12.73 41.51
N LEU A 536 4.43 13.41 40.74
CA LEU A 536 5.66 12.80 40.21
C LEU A 536 6.65 12.45 41.32
N GLU A 537 6.84 13.35 42.30
CA GLU A 537 7.65 13.10 43.49
C GLU A 537 7.08 11.94 44.32
N ALA A 538 5.76 11.91 44.53
CA ALA A 538 5.09 10.80 45.20
C ALA A 538 5.30 9.45 44.47
N ALA A 539 5.30 9.46 43.14
CA ALA A 539 5.59 8.26 42.33
C ALA A 539 7.04 7.78 42.50
N ILE A 540 8.01 8.71 42.56
CA ILE A 540 9.42 8.40 42.84
C ILE A 540 9.57 7.81 44.24
N GLU A 541 8.99 8.45 45.26
CA GLU A 541 9.03 7.95 46.64
C GLU A 541 8.36 6.58 46.78
N LYS A 542 7.25 6.34 46.08
CA LYS A 542 6.59 5.03 46.07
C LYS A 542 7.53 3.96 45.49
N ALA A 543 8.21 4.25 44.39
CA ALA A 543 9.18 3.33 43.81
C ALA A 543 10.37 3.06 44.75
N GLU A 544 10.82 4.05 45.52
CA GLU A 544 11.82 3.89 46.59
C GLU A 544 11.33 2.95 47.69
N ARG A 545 10.11 3.15 48.20
CA ARG A 545 9.50 2.28 49.22
C ARG A 545 9.38 0.84 48.71
N ASP A 546 8.92 0.65 47.48
CA ASP A 546 8.75 -0.68 46.86
C ASP A 546 10.09 -1.39 46.67
N ALA A 547 11.14 -0.66 46.29
CA ALA A 547 12.49 -1.21 46.18
C ALA A 547 13.06 -1.63 47.55
N LEU A 548 12.82 -0.85 48.59
CA LEU A 548 13.22 -1.18 49.97
C LEU A 548 12.48 -2.41 50.50
N LEU A 549 11.18 -2.55 50.20
CA LEU A 549 10.40 -3.74 50.54
C LEU A 549 10.93 -4.98 49.83
N LYS A 550 11.23 -4.89 48.51
CA LYS A 550 11.82 -5.99 47.74
C LYS A 550 13.21 -6.39 48.25
N ALA A 551 14.01 -5.43 48.70
CA ALA A 551 15.32 -5.70 49.30
C ALA A 551 15.20 -6.40 50.66
N LYS A 552 14.18 -6.06 51.46
CA LYS A 552 13.88 -6.73 52.73
C LYS A 552 13.30 -8.15 52.55
N SER A 553 12.68 -8.44 51.41
CA SER A 553 12.14 -9.77 51.06
C SER A 553 13.09 -10.67 50.25
N GLY A 554 14.39 -10.35 50.16
CA GLY A 554 15.42 -11.18 49.48
C GLY A 554 15.76 -12.48 50.23
N PRO A 555 16.33 -13.50 49.55
CA PRO A 555 15.92 -14.91 49.66
C PRO A 555 16.25 -15.55 51.03
N LEU A 556 15.26 -16.21 51.61
CA LEU A 556 15.49 -17.29 52.58
C LEU A 556 16.35 -18.36 51.90
N LEU A 557 17.66 -18.35 52.19
CA LEU A 557 18.56 -19.44 51.87
C LEU A 557 17.99 -20.73 52.50
N ILE A 558 17.38 -21.59 51.69
CA ILE A 558 17.22 -23.00 52.03
C ILE A 558 18.64 -23.57 52.03
N ARG A 559 19.28 -23.58 53.20
CA ARG A 559 20.45 -24.41 53.49
C ARG A 559 20.02 -25.87 53.29
N ARG A 560 20.33 -26.43 52.11
CA ARG A 560 20.41 -27.89 51.94
C ARG A 560 21.47 -28.40 52.90
N VAL A 561 21.03 -28.95 54.03
CA VAL A 561 21.84 -29.81 54.88
C VAL A 561 22.16 -31.05 54.06
N ARG A 562 23.43 -31.21 53.66
CA ARG A 562 23.97 -32.53 53.30
C ARG A 562 24.09 -33.31 54.61
N ALA A 563 23.29 -34.36 54.76
CA ALA A 563 23.53 -35.41 55.74
C ALA A 563 24.20 -36.60 55.04
N HIS A 564 25.15 -37.18 55.76
CA HIS A 564 26.03 -38.29 55.38
C HIS A 564 25.32 -39.58 55.02
#